data_AF-A0A5J4PMI5-F1
#
_entry.id   AF-A0A5J4PMI5-F1
#
_cell.length_a   1.000
_cell.length_b   1.000
_cell.length_c   1.000
_cell.angle_alpha   90.00
_cell.angle_beta   90.00
_cell.angle_gamma   90.00
#
_symmetry.space_group_name_H-M   'P 1'
#
loop_
_entity.id
_entity.type
_entity.pdbx_description
1 polymer ?
#
loop_
_entity_poly.entity_id
_entity_poly.type
_entity_poly.pdbx_seq_one_letter_code
_entity_poly.pdbx_strand_id
1 'polypeptide(L)'
;PVKLNVEMKDFIHDGEAVNRPNNSLEIYLSELGNESPKVVNLIRKSIYKSDKREIKHIGSKRFGVQYLLKGVYTYNGFLYFHTQLKNSSNVPFDVDFIRLKIVDKITAKRTAIQETVIFPVRAYHHDLQIRGKKSQRTVFALEKFTIPDDKQLIVELFEKEGGRHQTFVVENSDLIRAKVIDDLKVK
;
A
#
# COMPACT_ATOMS: atom_id res chain seq x y z
N PRO A 1 -49.29 -20.68 3.21
CA PRO A 1 -49.19 -20.33 1.77
C PRO A 1 -48.35 -19.04 1.62
N VAL A 2 -47.18 -19.02 1.00
CA VAL A 2 -46.85 -19.41 -0.37
C VAL A 2 -45.41 -19.96 -0.43
N LYS A 3 -45.20 -20.91 -1.33
CA LYS A 3 -43.96 -21.67 -1.57
C LYS A 3 -42.80 -20.81 -2.09
N LEU A 4 -41.60 -21.15 -1.60
CA LEU A 4 -40.32 -21.36 -2.31
C LEU A 4 -40.21 -20.88 -3.78
N ASN A 5 -39.16 -20.08 -4.07
CA ASN A 5 -38.17 -20.23 -5.16
C ASN A 5 -37.72 -18.88 -5.72
N VAL A 6 -36.47 -18.46 -5.44
CA VAL A 6 -35.51 -17.99 -6.47
C VAL A 6 -34.09 -18.35 -6.01
N GLU A 7 -33.57 -19.38 -6.65
CA GLU A 7 -32.19 -19.80 -6.96
C GLU A 7 -30.97 -19.31 -6.13
N MET A 8 -30.29 -20.32 -5.56
CA MET A 8 -28.86 -20.33 -5.28
C MET A 8 -28.05 -19.95 -6.54
N LYS A 9 -27.51 -18.72 -6.60
CA LYS A 9 -26.38 -18.39 -7.48
C LYS A 9 -25.58 -17.17 -6.99
N ASP A 10 -25.28 -17.10 -5.69
CA ASP A 10 -24.39 -16.07 -5.13
C ASP A 10 -23.23 -16.66 -4.32
N PHE A 11 -22.74 -17.82 -4.74
CA PHE A 11 -21.53 -18.44 -4.19
C PHE A 11 -20.58 -18.86 -5.31
N ILE A 12 -19.96 -17.87 -5.96
CA ILE A 12 -18.61 -18.02 -6.48
C ILE A 12 -17.74 -17.03 -5.71
N HIS A 13 -17.12 -17.55 -4.64
CA HIS A 13 -15.71 -17.41 -4.24
C HIS A 13 -14.98 -16.15 -4.78
N ASP A 14 -14.34 -15.31 -3.97
CA ASP A 14 -13.53 -15.61 -2.79
C ASP A 14 -13.90 -14.73 -1.59
N GLY A 15 -14.57 -15.34 -0.62
CA GLY A 15 -14.39 -14.96 0.78
C GLY A 15 -13.29 -15.83 1.37
N GLU A 16 -12.30 -15.21 2.01
CA GLU A 16 -11.97 -15.69 3.34
C GLU A 16 -12.62 -14.72 4.33
N ALA A 17 -13.57 -15.30 5.05
CA ALA A 17 -14.33 -14.66 6.09
C ALA A 17 -13.41 -14.19 7.22
N VAL A 18 -13.42 -12.89 7.49
CA VAL A 18 -13.22 -12.42 8.86
C VAL A 18 -14.40 -11.56 9.26
N ASN A 19 -15.27 -12.21 10.02
CA ASN A 19 -16.37 -11.67 10.79
C ASN A 19 -15.89 -10.49 11.65
N ARG A 20 -16.21 -9.25 11.25
CA ARG A 20 -16.19 -8.06 12.11
C ARG A 20 -17.36 -7.13 11.73
N PRO A 21 -17.98 -6.49 12.72
CA PRO A 21 -19.40 -6.11 12.68
C PRO A 21 -19.67 -5.02 11.66
N ASN A 22 -20.89 -5.09 11.10
CA ASN A 22 -21.77 -4.16 10.38
C ASN A 22 -21.46 -2.64 10.22
N ASN A 23 -20.21 -2.17 10.36
CA ASN A 23 -19.79 -0.77 10.27
C ASN A 23 -18.75 -0.53 9.17
N SER A 24 -18.36 -1.58 8.42
CA SER A 24 -17.33 -1.47 7.40
C SER A 24 -17.76 -0.57 6.24
N LEU A 25 -19.03 -0.60 5.83
CA LEU A 25 -19.62 0.27 4.78
C LEU A 25 -19.61 1.77 5.10
N GLU A 26 -19.80 2.13 6.36
CA GLU A 26 -19.84 3.54 6.78
C GLU A 26 -18.42 4.10 6.96
N ILE A 27 -17.50 3.28 7.48
CA ILE A 27 -16.04 3.53 7.47
C ILE A 27 -15.51 3.53 6.04
N TYR A 28 -16.10 2.74 5.13
CA TYR A 28 -15.75 2.75 3.71
C TYR A 28 -16.00 4.11 3.06
N LEU A 29 -17.01 4.86 3.51
CA LEU A 29 -17.47 6.10 2.88
C LEU A 29 -16.83 7.36 3.50
N SER A 30 -16.58 7.39 4.82
CA SER A 30 -16.03 8.55 5.51
C SER A 30 -14.54 8.79 5.24
N GLU A 31 -13.75 7.73 5.04
CA GLU A 31 -12.29 7.81 4.75
C GLU A 31 -11.96 8.10 3.27
N LEU A 32 -12.96 8.14 2.38
CA LEU A 32 -12.77 8.38 0.95
C LEU A 32 -13.03 9.83 0.51
N GLY A 33 -13.50 10.68 1.42
CA GLY A 33 -13.94 12.04 1.09
C GLY A 33 -15.00 12.04 -0.02
N ASN A 34 -14.76 12.79 -1.10
CA ASN A 34 -15.67 12.94 -2.25
C ASN A 34 -15.54 11.83 -3.32
N GLU A 35 -14.70 10.81 -3.12
CA GLU A 35 -14.45 9.78 -4.14
C GLU A 35 -15.25 8.49 -3.94
N SER A 36 -15.71 7.91 -5.06
CA SER A 36 -16.41 6.64 -5.01
C SER A 36 -15.43 5.50 -4.69
N PRO A 37 -15.76 4.57 -3.78
CA PRO A 37 -14.96 3.36 -3.54
C PRO A 37 -14.63 2.58 -4.83
N LYS A 38 -15.51 2.67 -5.84
CA LYS A 38 -15.31 2.08 -7.16
C LYS A 38 -14.14 2.70 -7.91
N VAL A 39 -13.99 4.03 -7.87
CA VAL A 39 -12.92 4.77 -8.59
C VAL A 39 -11.56 4.42 -8.00
N VAL A 40 -11.42 4.49 -6.67
CA VAL A 40 -10.18 4.09 -5.97
C VAL A 40 -9.82 2.64 -6.27
N ASN A 41 -10.80 1.74 -6.33
CA ASN A 41 -10.55 0.35 -6.71
C ASN A 41 -10.07 0.20 -8.16
N LEU A 42 -10.68 0.92 -9.11
CA LEU A 42 -10.28 0.89 -10.51
C LEU A 42 -8.87 1.44 -10.72
N ILE A 43 -8.53 2.55 -10.07
CA ILE A 43 -7.19 3.16 -10.15
C ILE A 43 -6.14 2.18 -9.65
N ARG A 44 -6.37 1.62 -8.45
CA ARG A 44 -5.44 0.70 -7.80
C ARG A 44 -5.24 -0.57 -8.64
N LYS A 45 -6.31 -1.10 -9.24
CA LYS A 45 -6.26 -2.23 -10.20
C LYS A 45 -5.52 -1.85 -11.49
N SER A 46 -5.73 -0.65 -12.00
CA SER A 46 -5.04 -0.14 -13.20
C SER A 46 -3.53 -0.01 -12.98
N ILE A 47 -3.11 0.60 -11.86
CA ILE A 47 -1.71 0.71 -11.47
C ILE A 47 -1.08 -0.68 -11.35
N TYR A 48 -1.74 -1.59 -10.63
CA TYR A 48 -1.26 -2.96 -10.44
C TYR A 48 -1.09 -3.71 -11.78
N LYS A 49 -2.07 -3.60 -12.68
CA LYS A 49 -2.02 -4.22 -14.02
C LYS A 49 -0.92 -3.61 -14.90
N SER A 50 -0.73 -2.29 -14.83
CA SER A 50 0.28 -1.60 -15.66
C SER A 50 1.71 -1.97 -15.29
N ASP A 51 1.92 -2.32 -14.01
CA ASP A 51 3.18 -2.73 -13.41
C ASP A 51 4.42 -1.86 -13.73
N LYS A 52 4.20 -0.56 -14.01
CA LYS A 52 5.29 0.33 -14.42
C LYS A 52 6.27 0.57 -13.29
N ARG A 53 7.56 0.66 -13.66
CA ARG A 53 8.68 1.01 -12.78
C ARG A 53 9.12 2.45 -13.05
N GLU A 54 8.41 3.39 -12.45
CA GLU A 54 8.63 4.84 -12.56
C GLU A 54 9.81 5.29 -11.66
N ILE A 55 9.91 4.74 -10.44
CA ILE A 55 10.97 5.07 -9.48
C ILE A 55 11.97 3.92 -9.38
N LYS A 56 13.23 4.13 -9.80
CA LYS A 56 14.25 3.07 -9.86
C LYS A 56 15.24 3.07 -8.68
N HIS A 57 15.34 4.18 -7.95
CA HIS A 57 16.38 4.39 -6.94
C HIS A 57 15.90 4.13 -5.49
N ILE A 58 14.60 3.91 -5.28
CA ILE A 58 14.02 3.70 -3.94
C ILE A 58 13.72 2.23 -3.70
N GLY A 59 14.28 1.73 -2.60
CA GLY A 59 14.00 0.41 -2.08
C GLY A 59 15.07 -0.06 -1.09
N SER A 60 14.83 -1.24 -0.53
CA SER A 60 15.72 -1.94 0.39
C SER A 60 15.97 -3.35 -0.13
N LYS A 61 17.16 -3.88 0.13
CA LYS A 61 17.51 -5.27 -0.20
C LYS A 61 18.42 -5.82 0.88
N ARG A 62 17.87 -6.62 1.79
CA ARG A 62 18.61 -7.26 2.89
C ARG A 62 18.03 -8.64 3.20
N PHE A 63 18.87 -9.54 3.71
CA PHE A 63 18.46 -10.86 4.17
C PHE A 63 17.68 -11.70 3.14
N GLY A 64 18.05 -11.58 1.86
CA GLY A 64 17.37 -12.29 0.77
C GLY A 64 15.98 -11.75 0.42
N VAL A 65 15.56 -10.64 1.02
CA VAL A 65 14.30 -9.94 0.74
C VAL A 65 14.63 -8.60 0.08
N GLN A 66 13.84 -8.23 -0.91
CA GLN A 66 13.95 -6.95 -1.59
C GLN A 66 12.60 -6.26 -1.59
N TYR A 67 12.52 -5.07 -1.01
CA TYR A 67 11.30 -4.28 -0.95
C TYR A 67 11.50 -2.96 -1.68
N LEU A 68 10.68 -2.69 -2.69
CA LEU A 68 10.91 -1.61 -3.64
C LEU A 68 9.68 -0.72 -3.77
N LEU A 69 9.90 0.59 -3.89
CA LEU A 69 8.88 1.51 -4.39
C LEU A 69 9.01 1.59 -5.91
N LYS A 70 8.01 1.09 -6.63
CA LYS A 70 7.98 1.07 -8.09
C LYS A 70 7.52 2.40 -8.68
N GLY A 71 6.63 3.11 -8.00
CA GLY A 71 6.12 4.40 -8.44
C GLY A 71 5.14 4.98 -7.43
N VAL A 72 5.02 6.30 -7.48
CA VAL A 72 3.99 7.06 -6.76
C VAL A 72 3.09 7.71 -7.80
N TYR A 73 1.79 7.58 -7.60
CA TYR A 73 0.77 8.17 -8.45
C TYR A 73 -0.15 9.05 -7.63
N THR A 74 -0.79 10.03 -8.24
CA THR A 74 -1.77 10.88 -7.55
C THR A 74 -3.07 10.99 -8.34
N TYR A 75 -4.20 10.93 -7.62
CA TYR A 75 -5.53 11.15 -8.17
C TYR A 75 -6.48 11.61 -7.06
N ASN A 76 -7.24 12.67 -7.33
CA ASN A 76 -8.22 13.31 -6.45
C ASN A 76 -7.89 13.26 -4.95
N GLY A 77 -6.76 13.84 -4.55
CA GLY A 77 -6.38 13.94 -3.13
C GLY A 77 -5.84 12.64 -2.51
N PHE A 78 -5.65 11.57 -3.29
CA PHE A 78 -4.96 10.36 -2.87
C PHE A 78 -3.57 10.24 -3.50
N LEU A 79 -2.67 9.61 -2.76
CA LEU A 79 -1.39 9.10 -3.23
C LEU A 79 -1.43 7.58 -3.29
N TYR A 80 -0.99 7.03 -4.42
CA TYR A 80 -0.95 5.58 -4.65
C TYR A 80 0.50 5.12 -4.71
N PHE A 81 0.90 4.34 -3.72
CA PHE A 81 2.25 3.79 -3.62
C PHE A 81 2.23 2.38 -4.20
N HIS A 82 2.86 2.21 -5.37
CA HIS A 82 3.03 0.91 -5.98
C HIS A 82 4.34 0.30 -5.47
N THR A 83 4.25 -0.75 -4.66
CA THR A 83 5.42 -1.42 -4.07
C THR A 83 5.56 -2.85 -4.58
N GLN A 84 6.78 -3.37 -4.53
CA GLN A 84 7.09 -4.75 -4.87
C GLN A 84 7.99 -5.36 -3.81
N LEU A 85 7.57 -6.52 -3.30
CA LEU A 85 8.31 -7.34 -2.37
C LEU A 85 8.77 -8.61 -3.09
N LYS A 86 10.07 -8.87 -3.10
CA LYS A 86 10.66 -10.05 -3.73
C LYS A 86 11.41 -10.87 -2.69
N ASN A 87 11.01 -12.12 -2.52
CA ASN A 87 11.71 -13.08 -1.69
C ASN A 87 12.63 -13.92 -2.58
N SER A 88 13.94 -13.71 -2.45
CA SER A 88 14.96 -14.49 -3.14
C SER A 88 15.47 -15.68 -2.33
N SER A 89 15.03 -15.83 -1.08
CA SER A 89 15.34 -17.00 -0.25
C SER A 89 14.38 -18.16 -0.55
N ASN A 90 14.64 -19.32 0.04
CA ASN A 90 13.72 -20.46 0.00
C ASN A 90 12.68 -20.40 1.13
N VAL A 91 12.99 -19.69 2.21
CA VAL A 91 12.12 -19.56 3.40
C VAL A 91 11.05 -18.51 3.11
N PRO A 92 9.74 -18.83 3.26
CA PRO A 92 8.66 -17.85 3.13
C PRO A 92 8.92 -16.62 3.98
N PHE A 93 8.48 -15.46 3.51
CA PHE A 93 8.55 -14.20 4.25
C PHE A 93 7.14 -13.82 4.69
N ASP A 94 6.89 -13.88 5.98
CA ASP A 94 5.60 -13.56 6.59
C ASP A 94 5.59 -12.09 7.00
N VAL A 95 4.78 -11.29 6.34
CA VAL A 95 4.59 -9.87 6.64
C VAL A 95 3.75 -9.76 7.91
N ASP A 96 4.26 -9.05 8.91
CA ASP A 96 3.50 -8.70 10.10
C ASP A 96 2.69 -7.42 9.84
N PHE A 97 3.39 -6.30 9.65
CA PHE A 97 2.79 -5.02 9.31
C PHE A 97 3.74 -4.13 8.51
N ILE A 98 3.16 -3.10 7.89
CA ILE A 98 3.87 -1.99 7.28
C ILE A 98 3.70 -0.74 8.14
N ARG A 99 4.75 0.07 8.27
CA ARG A 99 4.71 1.36 8.96
C ARG A 99 5.19 2.44 8.02
N LEU A 100 4.39 3.49 7.86
CA LEU A 100 4.75 4.70 7.14
C LEU A 100 4.81 5.83 8.17
N LYS A 101 5.94 6.54 8.23
CA LYS A 101 6.08 7.67 9.16
C LYS A 101 6.89 8.80 8.56
N ILE A 102 6.42 10.02 8.76
CA ILE A 102 7.21 11.22 8.48
C ILE A 102 8.05 11.52 9.72
N VAL A 103 9.36 11.63 9.53
CA VAL A 103 10.31 11.93 10.60
C VAL A 103 11.23 13.07 10.19
N ASP A 104 11.80 13.77 11.17
CA ASP A 104 12.85 14.76 10.92
C ASP A 104 14.10 14.11 10.32
N LYS A 105 14.74 14.78 9.36
CA LYS A 105 16.05 14.37 8.85
C LYS A 105 17.07 14.53 9.96
N ILE A 106 17.78 13.45 10.28
CA ILE A 106 18.79 13.45 11.34
C ILE A 106 19.92 14.39 10.95
N THR A 107 19.94 15.56 11.58
CA THR A 107 21.03 16.55 11.49
C THR A 107 21.61 16.69 12.89
N ALA A 108 22.94 16.83 13.00
CA ALA A 108 23.70 16.81 14.27
C ALA A 108 23.26 17.83 15.36
N LYS A 109 22.25 18.67 15.11
CA LYS A 109 21.76 19.73 16.00
C LYS A 109 20.37 19.49 16.63
N ARG A 110 19.64 18.41 16.32
CA ARG A 110 18.30 18.16 16.90
C ARG A 110 18.31 16.93 17.83
N THR A 111 17.86 17.14 19.08
CA THR A 111 17.78 16.11 20.13
C THR A 111 16.39 15.46 20.23
N ALA A 112 15.36 16.11 19.68
CA ALA A 112 13.98 15.60 19.67
C ALA A 112 13.55 15.27 18.23
N ILE A 113 13.05 14.05 18.02
CA ILE A 113 12.54 13.56 16.73
C ILE A 113 11.02 13.57 16.82
N GLN A 114 10.35 14.37 15.99
CA GLN A 114 8.90 14.29 15.84
C GLN A 114 8.56 13.23 14.78
N GLU A 115 7.74 12.24 15.15
CA GLU A 115 7.23 11.24 14.23
C GLU A 115 5.73 11.45 13.97
N THR A 116 5.32 11.41 12.71
CA THR A 116 3.91 11.40 12.32
C THR A 116 3.63 10.13 11.54
N VAL A 117 2.82 9.23 12.12
CA VAL A 117 2.45 7.96 11.49
C VAL A 117 1.37 8.20 10.43
N ILE A 118 1.54 7.59 9.26
CA ILE A 118 0.59 7.62 8.15
C ILE A 118 0.02 6.21 7.99
N PHE A 119 -1.30 6.13 7.92
CA PHE A 119 -2.00 4.87 7.70
C PHE A 119 -2.51 4.78 6.25
N PRO A 120 -2.27 3.65 5.54
CA PRO A 120 -2.94 3.39 4.28
C PRO A 120 -4.45 3.31 4.49
N VAL A 121 -5.21 4.05 3.68
CA VAL A 121 -6.67 3.95 3.67
C VAL A 121 -7.08 2.62 3.07
N ARG A 122 -6.41 2.19 1.98
CA ARG A 122 -6.65 0.88 1.34
C ARG A 122 -5.35 0.25 0.84
N ALA A 123 -5.37 -1.07 0.71
CA ALA A 123 -4.32 -1.83 0.04
C ALA A 123 -4.93 -2.78 -1.01
N TYR A 124 -4.27 -2.98 -2.15
CA TYR A 124 -4.62 -4.00 -3.14
C TYR A 124 -3.57 -5.08 -3.20
N HIS A 125 -4.02 -6.33 -3.20
CA HIS A 125 -3.17 -7.51 -3.33
C HIS A 125 -2.09 -7.60 -2.24
N HIS A 126 -2.52 -7.30 -1.02
CA HIS A 126 -1.68 -7.33 0.17
C HIS A 126 -1.68 -8.74 0.77
N ASP A 127 -0.89 -9.61 0.16
CA ASP A 127 -0.69 -10.96 0.68
C ASP A 127 0.28 -10.89 1.86
N LEU A 128 -0.12 -11.50 2.98
CA LEU A 128 0.66 -11.50 4.22
C LEU A 128 1.82 -12.51 4.21
N GLN A 129 1.93 -13.34 3.16
CA GLN A 129 3.01 -14.31 3.05
C GLN A 129 3.56 -14.37 1.62
N ILE A 130 4.88 -14.26 1.49
CA ILE A 130 5.58 -14.30 0.22
C ILE A 130 6.46 -15.55 0.21
N ARG A 131 6.00 -16.57 -0.52
CA ARG A 131 6.73 -17.83 -0.68
C ARG A 131 8.16 -17.62 -1.21
N GLY A 132 9.01 -18.60 -0.94
CA GLY A 132 10.38 -18.60 -1.45
C GLY A 132 10.42 -18.44 -2.97
N LYS A 133 11.41 -17.69 -3.47
CA LYS A 133 11.61 -17.40 -4.90
C LYS A 133 10.43 -16.73 -5.60
N LYS A 134 9.48 -16.15 -4.86
CA LYS A 134 8.34 -15.41 -5.41
C LYS A 134 8.46 -13.92 -5.16
N SER A 135 7.63 -13.17 -5.87
CA SER A 135 7.48 -11.74 -5.70
C SER A 135 6.02 -11.37 -5.68
N GLN A 136 5.70 -10.39 -4.85
CA GLN A 136 4.39 -9.83 -4.67
C GLN A 136 4.43 -8.32 -4.94
N ARG A 137 3.32 -7.78 -5.41
CA ARG A 137 3.14 -6.33 -5.58
C ARG A 137 1.93 -5.89 -4.79
N THR A 138 2.03 -4.71 -4.19
CA THR A 138 0.93 -4.11 -3.43
C THR A 138 0.77 -2.69 -3.89
N VAL A 139 -0.47 -2.23 -4.02
CA VAL A 139 -0.76 -0.80 -4.25
C VAL A 139 -1.48 -0.27 -3.02
N PHE A 140 -0.82 0.61 -2.28
CA PHE A 140 -1.38 1.31 -1.13
C PHE A 140 -2.01 2.62 -1.60
N ALA A 141 -3.22 2.91 -1.15
CA ALA A 141 -3.85 4.21 -1.28
C ALA A 141 -3.72 4.94 0.06
N LEU A 142 -3.14 6.14 0.02
CA LEU A 142 -2.87 7.01 1.17
C LEU A 142 -3.58 8.33 0.91
N GLU A 143 -4.11 8.97 1.96
CA GLU A 143 -4.52 10.37 1.86
C GLU A 143 -3.32 11.22 1.45
N LYS A 144 -3.55 12.28 0.68
CA LYS A 144 -2.48 13.20 0.30
C LYS A 144 -1.97 13.91 1.55
N PHE A 145 -0.67 13.80 1.77
CA PHE A 145 0.07 14.52 2.79
C PHE A 145 1.19 15.33 2.14
N THR A 146 1.82 16.19 2.93
CA THR A 146 3.01 16.93 2.53
C THR A 146 4.19 16.52 3.41
N ILE A 147 5.39 16.53 2.84
CA ILE A 147 6.64 16.32 3.58
C ILE A 147 7.40 17.64 3.54
N PRO A 148 7.59 18.30 4.70
CA PRO A 148 8.49 19.46 4.80
C PRO A 148 9.92 19.10 4.38
N ASP A 149 10.69 20.07 3.89
CA ASP A 149 12.04 19.82 3.33
C ASP A 149 13.04 19.28 4.37
N ASP A 150 12.84 19.60 5.65
CA ASP A 150 13.62 19.10 6.78
C ASP A 150 13.13 17.74 7.32
N LYS A 151 12.12 17.15 6.68
CA LYS A 151 11.56 15.83 7.02
C LYS A 151 11.67 14.85 5.85
N GLN A 152 11.43 13.59 6.15
CA GLN A 152 11.44 12.50 5.18
C GLN A 152 10.41 11.44 5.57
N LEU A 153 9.88 10.72 4.57
CA LEU A 153 9.00 9.59 4.80
C LEU A 153 9.83 8.32 4.89
N ILE A 154 9.68 7.59 5.99
CA ILE A 154 10.24 6.26 6.16
C ILE A 154 9.13 5.24 5.95
N VAL A 155 9.39 4.28 5.08
CA VAL A 155 8.53 3.11 4.87
C VAL A 155 9.25 1.89 5.39
N GLU A 156 8.65 1.23 6.37
CA GLU A 156 9.19 0.07 7.06
C GLU A 156 8.24 -1.13 6.87
N LEU A 157 8.82 -2.28 6.58
CA LEU A 157 8.14 -3.55 6.43
C LEU A 157 8.69 -4.51 7.47
N PHE A 158 7.82 -4.98 8.35
CA PHE A 158 8.16 -5.89 9.44
C PHE A 158 7.80 -7.32 9.08
N GLU A 159 8.66 -8.23 9.52
CA GLU A 159 8.47 -9.67 9.37
C GLU A 159 7.93 -10.22 10.67
N LYS A 160 6.94 -11.11 10.59
CA LYS A 160 6.36 -11.76 11.76
C LYS A 160 7.38 -12.70 12.39
N GLU A 161 7.65 -12.50 13.68
CA GLU A 161 8.55 -13.36 14.48
C GLU A 161 9.94 -13.57 13.83
N GLY A 162 10.40 -12.58 13.06
CA GLY A 162 11.64 -12.66 12.29
C GLY A 162 12.44 -11.36 12.31
N GLY A 163 13.62 -11.38 11.69
CA GLY A 163 14.57 -10.25 11.66
C GLY A 163 14.77 -9.62 10.29
N ARG A 164 14.09 -10.09 9.24
CA ARG A 164 14.35 -9.66 7.85
C ARG A 164 13.61 -8.38 7.48
N HIS A 165 13.50 -7.43 8.41
CA HIS A 165 12.81 -6.16 8.21
C HIS A 165 13.44 -5.35 7.08
N GLN A 166 12.60 -4.62 6.34
CA GLN A 166 13.03 -3.80 5.21
C GLN A 166 12.61 -2.36 5.43
N THR A 167 13.54 -1.43 5.22
CA THR A 167 13.28 0.00 5.37
C THR A 167 13.86 0.75 4.18
N PHE A 168 13.08 1.69 3.64
CA PHE A 168 13.56 2.67 2.68
C PHE A 168 12.97 4.05 2.97
N VAL A 169 13.65 5.09 2.46
CA VAL A 169 13.25 6.49 2.60
C VAL A 169 12.66 6.98 1.28
N VAL A 170 11.63 7.83 1.39
CA VAL A 170 11.03 8.57 0.29
C VAL A 170 11.17 10.06 0.59
N GLU A 171 11.77 10.80 -0.34
CA GLU A 171 11.96 12.24 -0.18
C GLU A 171 10.76 13.03 -0.74
N ASN A 172 10.66 14.31 -0.35
CA ASN A 172 9.66 15.22 -0.92
C ASN A 172 9.78 15.32 -2.45
N SER A 173 11.02 15.29 -2.98
CA SER A 173 11.30 15.34 -4.42
C SER A 173 10.66 14.18 -5.20
N ASP A 174 10.55 13.00 -4.59
CA ASP A 174 9.92 11.82 -5.18
C ASP A 174 8.39 11.91 -5.21
N LEU A 175 7.80 12.54 -4.20
CA LEU A 175 6.37 12.80 -4.11
C LEU A 175 5.93 13.89 -5.09
N ILE A 176 6.72 14.94 -5.27
CA ILE A 176 6.46 16.00 -6.25
C ILE A 176 6.46 15.43 -7.68
N ARG A 177 7.29 14.42 -7.94
CA ARG A 177 7.36 13.71 -9.22
C ARG A 177 6.28 12.62 -9.37
N ALA A 178 5.33 12.54 -8.45
CA ALA A 178 4.23 11.58 -8.55
C ALA A 178 3.44 11.78 -9.85
N LYS A 179 3.14 10.67 -10.52
CA LYS A 179 2.46 10.70 -11.80
C LYS A 179 0.96 10.91 -11.62
N VAL A 180 0.39 11.91 -12.28
CA VAL A 180 -1.05 12.13 -12.30
C VAL A 180 -1.72 11.04 -13.12
N ILE A 181 -2.83 10.49 -12.61
CA ILE A 181 -3.68 9.55 -13.36
C ILE A 181 -4.83 10.37 -13.94
N ASP A 182 -4.63 10.99 -15.10
CA ASP A 182 -5.65 11.87 -15.70
C ASP A 182 -6.83 11.12 -16.31
N ASP A 183 -6.63 9.89 -16.79
CA ASP A 183 -7.69 9.12 -17.41
C ASP A 183 -7.66 7.67 -16.91
N LEU A 184 -8.73 7.28 -16.21
CA LEU A 184 -9.21 5.91 -16.24
C LEU A 184 -9.65 5.61 -17.69
N LYS A 185 -8.69 5.30 -18.57
CA LYS A 185 -8.99 4.61 -19.83
C LYS A 185 -9.47 3.21 -19.46
N VAL A 186 -10.74 3.12 -19.07
CA VAL A 186 -11.48 1.88 -18.93
C VAL A 186 -11.51 1.27 -20.34
N LYS A 187 -10.61 0.32 -20.57
CA LYS A 187 -10.76 -0.68 -21.63
C LYS A 187 -11.24 -1.96 -20.98
#